data_AF-A0A3A8KH66-F1
#
_entry.id   AF-A0A3A8KH66-F1
#
_cell.length_a   1.000
_cell.length_b   1.000
_cell.length_c   1.000
_cell.angle_alpha   90.00
_cell.angle_beta   90.00
_cell.angle_gamma   90.00
#
_symmetry.space_group_name_H-M   'P 1'
#
loop_
_entity.id
_entity.type
_entity.pdbx_description
1 polymer ?
#
loop_
_entity_poly.entity_id
_entity_poly.type
_entity_poly.pdbx_seq_one_letter_code
_entity_poly.pdbx_strand_id
1 'polypeptide(L)'
;MRLGEYNLFVLEDYQQGNEVQGKLAAGRNISLQNFSVGEKLPETDTANVLVAGGNLSLANGYVWGSARYGGKLTQEPNVFYPRGNVARATPINFTNQGSALRALSAELGALPANGTATRESWGGVTLTGKDAKVNVFDVKASSFKGATLLSVEAPANSLAVINIRGTSATFTNFGHTFSGGIDEHGILFNFPDATTLTAFDYGFYGTVLAPNANVSFSDGSWVGGIYARSLKGNAVGQLSRLRDTDICN
;
A
#
# COMPACT_ATOMS: atom_id res chain seq x y z
N MET A 1 -16.05 0.85 0.89
CA MET A 1 -14.58 1.01 0.96
C MET A 1 -14.02 1.25 -0.43
N ARG A 2 -13.18 2.28 -0.60
CA ARG A 2 -12.56 2.66 -1.86
C ARG A 2 -11.08 2.99 -1.59
N LEU A 3 -10.16 2.11 -1.99
CA LEU A 3 -8.70 2.24 -1.82
C LEU A 3 -7.94 1.95 -3.12
N GLY A 4 -8.57 2.25 -4.27
CA GLY A 4 -8.02 1.93 -5.60
C GLY A 4 -7.38 3.11 -6.35
N GLU A 5 -7.45 4.34 -5.83
CA GLU A 5 -6.97 5.53 -6.56
C GLU A 5 -5.43 5.60 -6.61
N TYR A 6 -4.77 5.31 -5.49
CA TYR A 6 -3.32 5.39 -5.35
C TYR A 6 -2.69 4.01 -5.25
N ASN A 7 -1.55 3.86 -5.91
CA ASN A 7 -0.66 2.71 -5.72
C ASN A 7 0.24 2.93 -4.49
N LEU A 8 0.55 4.19 -4.18
CA LEU A 8 1.15 4.59 -2.90
C LEU A 8 0.56 5.93 -2.42
N PHE A 9 0.10 5.96 -1.18
CA PHE A 9 -0.37 7.16 -0.49
C PHE A 9 0.21 7.20 0.93
N VAL A 10 1.07 8.17 1.23
CA VAL A 10 1.62 8.34 2.57
C VAL A 10 1.27 9.70 3.16
N LEU A 11 1.05 9.76 4.47
CA LEU A 11 0.67 11.00 5.15
C LEU A 11 1.84 11.95 5.38
N GLU A 12 3.05 11.40 5.45
CA GLU A 12 4.30 12.09 5.70
C GLU A 12 5.22 11.93 4.48
N ASP A 13 6.44 11.40 4.68
CA ASP A 13 7.47 11.36 3.65
C ASP A 13 7.52 10.02 2.89
N TYR A 14 7.92 10.08 1.61
CA TYR A 14 8.34 8.93 0.80
C TYR A 14 9.76 9.10 0.29
N GLN A 15 10.64 8.13 0.54
CA GLN A 15 12.06 8.23 0.22
C GLN A 15 12.63 6.90 -0.29
N GLN A 16 13.65 6.99 -1.16
CA GLN A 16 14.42 5.85 -1.68
C GLN A 16 13.65 4.90 -2.61
N GLY A 17 12.45 5.32 -3.03
CA GLY A 17 11.63 4.59 -3.97
C GLY A 17 12.18 4.62 -5.38
N ASN A 18 12.01 3.51 -6.10
CA ASN A 18 12.44 3.38 -7.49
C ASN A 18 11.23 3.36 -8.43
N GLU A 19 10.33 2.39 -8.30
CA GLU A 19 9.21 2.24 -9.25
C GLU A 19 7.86 2.20 -8.53
N VAL A 20 6.90 2.98 -9.01
CA VAL A 20 5.49 2.92 -8.62
C VAL A 20 4.65 3.03 -9.89
N GLN A 21 4.07 1.92 -10.33
CA GLN A 21 3.40 1.81 -11.62
C GLN A 21 2.12 2.64 -11.74
N GLY A 22 1.50 2.98 -10.60
CA GLY A 22 0.30 3.83 -10.52
C GLY A 22 0.55 5.24 -9.96
N LYS A 23 -0.50 5.83 -9.39
CA LYS A 23 -0.42 7.15 -8.74
C LYS A 23 0.29 7.08 -7.39
N LEU A 24 1.01 8.14 -7.09
CA LEU A 24 1.81 8.31 -5.89
C LEU A 24 1.51 9.65 -5.22
N ALA A 25 1.23 9.62 -3.91
CA ALA A 25 1.08 10.83 -3.11
C ALA A 25 1.78 10.71 -1.76
N ALA A 26 2.41 11.80 -1.31
CA ALA A 26 2.98 11.94 0.02
C ALA A 26 2.62 13.30 0.62
N GLY A 27 2.15 13.32 1.87
CA GLY A 27 1.68 14.55 2.52
C GLY A 27 2.78 15.54 2.89
N ARG A 28 4.03 15.06 2.99
CA ARG A 28 5.22 15.89 3.15
C ARG A 28 6.13 15.73 1.94
N ASN A 29 7.37 15.29 2.14
CA ASN A 29 8.40 15.35 1.13
C ASN A 29 8.50 14.04 0.34
N ILE A 30 8.89 14.17 -0.93
CA ILE A 30 9.22 13.04 -1.79
C ILE A 30 10.66 13.21 -2.26
N SER A 31 11.45 12.15 -2.16
CA SER A 31 12.80 12.07 -2.72
C SER A 31 13.01 10.77 -3.48
N LEU A 32 13.13 10.86 -4.80
CA LEU A 32 13.29 9.71 -5.70
C LEU A 32 14.55 9.83 -6.55
N GLN A 33 15.17 8.68 -6.80
CA GLN A 33 16.34 8.55 -7.67
C GLN A 33 16.18 7.27 -8.51
N ASN A 34 16.57 7.31 -9.78
CA ASN A 34 16.48 6.15 -10.68
C ASN A 34 15.05 5.60 -10.76
N PHE A 35 14.09 6.49 -11.05
CA PHE A 35 12.68 6.22 -10.77
C PHE A 35 11.75 6.22 -11.99
N SER A 36 10.62 5.50 -11.87
CA SER A 36 9.47 5.57 -12.79
C SER A 36 8.17 5.62 -11.98
N VAL A 37 7.33 6.64 -12.21
CA VAL A 37 6.02 6.77 -11.56
C VAL A 37 4.90 6.87 -12.61
N GLY A 38 3.88 6.02 -12.48
CA GLY A 38 2.66 6.05 -13.28
C GLY A 38 2.75 5.40 -14.67
N GLU A 39 3.80 4.63 -14.96
CA GLU A 39 4.04 4.05 -16.29
C GLU A 39 2.92 3.13 -16.78
N LYS A 40 2.22 2.45 -15.86
CA LYS A 40 1.11 1.54 -16.19
C LYS A 40 -0.25 2.23 -16.14
N LEU A 41 -0.31 3.53 -15.89
CA LEU A 41 -1.56 4.28 -15.97
C LEU A 41 -2.01 4.43 -17.43
N PRO A 42 -3.33 4.34 -17.71
CA PRO A 42 -3.87 4.66 -19.03
C PRO A 42 -3.38 6.02 -19.54
N GLU A 43 -3.25 6.19 -20.86
CA GLU A 43 -2.75 7.44 -21.44
C GLU A 43 -3.60 8.67 -21.10
N THR A 44 -4.86 8.45 -20.75
CA THR A 44 -5.81 9.49 -20.33
C THR A 44 -5.69 9.86 -18.86
N ASP A 45 -5.07 9.02 -18.01
CA ASP A 45 -4.95 9.24 -16.57
C ASP A 45 -3.61 9.91 -16.21
N THR A 46 -3.48 11.18 -16.60
CA THR A 46 -2.25 11.97 -16.44
C THR A 46 -2.32 13.01 -15.32
N ALA A 47 -3.49 13.19 -14.71
CA ALA A 47 -3.68 14.22 -13.68
C ALA A 47 -3.16 13.72 -12.32
N ASN A 48 -2.33 14.55 -11.67
CA ASN A 48 -1.83 14.35 -10.31
C ASN A 48 -1.23 12.96 -10.07
N VAL A 49 -0.42 12.48 -11.04
CA VAL A 49 0.23 11.17 -10.98
C VAL A 49 1.24 11.09 -9.83
N LEU A 50 1.92 12.21 -9.56
CA LEU A 50 2.85 12.36 -8.45
C LEU A 50 2.49 13.61 -7.64
N VAL A 51 2.22 13.49 -6.33
CA VAL A 51 1.85 14.64 -5.48
C VAL A 51 2.67 14.66 -4.20
N ALA A 52 3.49 15.69 -4.00
CA ALA A 52 4.14 16.00 -2.72
C ALA A 52 3.45 17.18 -2.03
N GLY A 53 2.93 17.01 -0.82
CA GLY A 53 2.40 18.14 -0.04
C GLY A 53 3.49 19.14 0.38
N GLY A 54 4.74 18.67 0.50
CA GLY A 54 5.93 19.44 0.82
C GLY A 54 6.90 19.53 -0.35
N ASN A 55 8.19 19.29 -0.09
CA ASN A 55 9.25 19.38 -1.09
C ASN A 55 9.25 18.16 -2.02
N LEU A 56 9.61 18.39 -3.28
CA LEU A 56 9.76 17.35 -4.29
C LEU A 56 11.21 17.35 -4.80
N SER A 57 11.93 16.26 -4.55
CA SER A 57 13.31 16.05 -4.99
C SER A 57 13.38 14.87 -5.96
N LEU A 58 13.82 15.10 -7.20
CA LEU A 58 13.82 14.09 -8.26
C LEU A 58 15.15 14.04 -9.00
N ALA A 59 15.69 12.85 -9.21
CA ALA A 59 16.91 12.62 -9.97
C ALA A 59 16.78 11.38 -10.86
N ASN A 60 17.19 11.47 -12.12
CA ASN A 60 17.21 10.38 -13.10
C ASN A 60 15.90 9.55 -13.14
N GLY A 61 14.87 10.03 -13.84
CA GLY A 61 13.61 9.27 -13.87
C GLY A 61 12.45 9.91 -14.63
N TYR A 62 11.32 9.21 -14.60
CA TYR A 62 10.12 9.54 -15.37
C TYR A 62 8.90 9.66 -14.48
N VAL A 63 8.09 10.69 -14.72
CA VAL A 63 6.70 10.74 -14.26
C VAL A 63 5.81 10.69 -15.49
N TRP A 64 5.02 9.62 -15.64
CA TRP A 64 4.17 9.36 -16.80
C TRP A 64 2.84 10.11 -16.77
N GLY A 65 2.90 11.37 -16.32
CA GLY A 65 1.79 12.29 -16.16
C GLY A 65 2.26 13.57 -15.45
N SER A 66 1.35 14.23 -14.76
CA SER A 66 1.62 15.50 -14.08
C SER A 66 2.07 15.29 -12.63
N ALA A 67 3.11 16.04 -12.23
CA ALA A 67 3.57 16.14 -10.85
C ALA A 67 3.12 17.45 -10.19
N ARG A 68 2.76 17.38 -8.91
CA ARG A 68 2.40 18.52 -8.07
C ARG A 68 3.22 18.54 -6.80
N TYR A 69 3.62 19.74 -6.37
CA TYR A 69 4.37 19.94 -5.12
C TYR A 69 3.87 21.17 -4.37
N GLY A 70 3.90 21.15 -3.03
CA GLY A 70 3.50 22.30 -2.20
C GLY A 70 4.67 23.20 -1.76
N GLY A 71 5.84 22.61 -1.56
CA GLY A 71 7.05 23.27 -1.08
C GLY A 71 8.01 23.67 -2.21
N LYS A 72 9.28 23.26 -2.09
CA LYS A 72 10.34 23.48 -3.08
C LYS A 72 10.47 22.29 -4.04
N LEU A 73 10.63 22.58 -5.33
CA LEU A 73 11.08 21.62 -6.33
C LEU A 73 12.61 21.64 -6.44
N THR A 74 13.23 20.46 -6.40
CA THR A 74 14.63 20.22 -6.73
C THR A 74 14.65 19.07 -7.74
N GLN A 75 15.08 19.32 -8.97
CA GLN A 75 15.14 18.26 -9.99
C GLN A 75 16.42 18.35 -10.81
N GLU A 76 16.95 17.20 -11.19
CA GLU A 76 18.05 17.09 -12.15
C GLU A 76 17.55 17.25 -13.61
N PRO A 77 18.45 17.59 -14.56
CA PRO A 77 18.06 17.74 -15.97
C PRO A 77 17.54 16.47 -16.66
N ASN A 78 17.77 15.30 -16.06
CA ASN A 78 17.39 13.97 -16.54
C ASN A 78 16.05 13.48 -15.96
N VAL A 79 15.20 14.40 -15.49
CA VAL A 79 13.83 14.11 -15.04
C VAL A 79 12.85 14.49 -16.15
N PHE A 80 12.01 13.55 -16.55
CA PHE A 80 11.10 13.72 -17.69
C PHE A 80 9.62 13.55 -17.30
N TYR A 81 8.77 14.30 -18.00
CA TYR A 81 7.31 14.27 -17.86
C TYR A 81 6.66 14.01 -19.22
N PRO A 82 6.77 12.81 -19.82
CA PRO A 82 6.45 12.60 -21.24
C PRO A 82 5.01 12.96 -21.64
N ARG A 83 4.07 12.88 -20.68
CA ARG A 83 2.63 13.13 -20.89
C ARG A 83 2.06 14.11 -19.86
N GLY A 84 2.89 15.00 -19.33
CA GLY A 84 2.44 15.92 -18.29
C GLY A 84 3.42 17.05 -18.01
N ASN A 85 3.25 17.67 -16.85
CA ASN A 85 4.11 18.75 -16.40
C ASN A 85 4.33 18.70 -14.90
N VAL A 86 5.32 19.44 -14.43
CA VAL A 86 5.53 19.71 -13.00
C VAL A 86 5.11 21.13 -12.69
N ALA A 87 4.27 21.30 -11.66
CA ALA A 87 3.80 22.60 -11.23
C ALA A 87 3.55 22.61 -9.73
N ARG A 88 3.69 23.77 -9.10
CA ARG A 88 3.36 23.94 -7.69
C ARG A 88 1.84 23.94 -7.50
N ALA A 89 1.30 23.00 -6.73
CA ALA A 89 -0.10 22.94 -6.34
C ALA A 89 -0.30 21.95 -5.17
N THR A 90 -1.40 22.10 -4.44
CA THR A 90 -1.77 21.21 -3.32
C THR A 90 -3.16 20.60 -3.57
N PRO A 91 -3.30 19.66 -4.52
CA PRO A 91 -4.60 19.10 -4.92
C PRO A 91 -5.22 18.15 -3.88
N ILE A 92 -4.45 17.73 -2.87
CA ILE A 92 -4.87 16.73 -1.87
C ILE A 92 -4.87 17.38 -0.49
N ASN A 93 -5.98 17.22 0.25
CA ASN A 93 -6.04 17.53 1.68
C ASN A 93 -5.59 16.30 2.49
N PHE A 94 -4.29 16.20 2.76
CA PHE A 94 -3.70 15.06 3.48
C PHE A 94 -4.17 14.94 4.94
N THR A 95 -4.59 16.04 5.57
CA THR A 95 -5.17 16.00 6.91
C THR A 95 -6.49 15.24 6.91
N ASN A 96 -7.41 15.61 6.00
CA ASN A 96 -8.70 14.93 5.88
C ASN A 96 -8.54 13.47 5.43
N GLN A 97 -7.71 13.23 4.42
CA GLN A 97 -7.43 11.87 3.94
C GLN A 97 -6.81 10.99 5.03
N GLY A 98 -5.85 11.53 5.80
CA GLY A 98 -5.24 10.80 6.90
C GLY A 98 -6.22 10.46 8.02
N SER A 99 -7.13 11.36 8.36
CA SER A 99 -8.19 11.07 9.33
C SER A 99 -9.16 10.01 8.81
N ALA A 100 -9.55 10.07 7.53
CA ALA A 100 -10.40 9.06 6.91
C ALA A 100 -9.74 7.68 6.86
N LEU A 101 -8.45 7.59 6.49
CA LEU A 101 -7.71 6.33 6.46
C LEU A 101 -7.55 5.71 7.85
N ARG A 102 -7.28 6.52 8.88
CA ARG A 102 -7.23 6.07 10.28
C ARG A 102 -8.59 5.56 10.76
N ALA A 103 -9.67 6.30 10.47
CA ALA A 103 -11.02 5.89 10.82
C ALA A 103 -11.38 4.56 10.14
N LEU A 104 -11.15 4.45 8.82
CA LEU A 104 -11.37 3.21 8.07
C LEU A 104 -10.57 2.03 8.65
N SER A 105 -9.29 2.23 8.96
CA SER A 105 -8.44 1.18 9.54
C SER A 105 -8.96 0.71 10.90
N ALA A 106 -9.43 1.64 11.73
CA ALA A 106 -10.04 1.34 13.03
C ALA A 106 -11.39 0.62 12.88
N GLU A 107 -12.25 1.06 11.95
CA GLU A 107 -13.54 0.44 11.65
C GLU A 107 -13.37 -1.00 11.16
N LEU A 108 -12.48 -1.23 10.19
CA LEU A 108 -12.12 -2.56 9.71
C LEU A 108 -11.55 -3.43 10.84
N GLY A 109 -10.72 -2.82 11.69
CA GLY A 109 -10.17 -3.43 12.89
C GLY A 109 -11.20 -3.66 14.00
N ALA A 110 -12.43 -3.19 13.88
CA ALA A 110 -13.50 -3.47 14.84
C ALA A 110 -14.49 -4.52 14.33
N LEU A 111 -14.39 -4.92 13.06
CA LEU A 111 -15.24 -5.95 12.49
C LEU A 111 -15.02 -7.29 13.20
N PRO A 112 -16.09 -8.03 13.54
CA PRO A 112 -15.96 -9.36 14.11
C PRO A 112 -15.32 -10.30 13.08
N ALA A 113 -14.29 -11.03 13.50
CA ALA A 113 -13.71 -12.08 12.67
C ALA A 113 -14.77 -13.15 12.35
N ASN A 114 -14.88 -13.51 11.08
CA ASN A 114 -15.75 -14.59 10.59
C ASN A 114 -14.97 -15.67 9.82
N GLY A 115 -13.66 -15.46 9.60
CA GLY A 115 -12.72 -16.46 9.09
C GLY A 115 -11.82 -17.03 10.19
N THR A 116 -11.15 -18.13 9.90
CA THR A 116 -10.18 -18.76 10.82
C THR A 116 -8.76 -18.38 10.46
N ALA A 117 -7.94 -18.06 11.46
CA ALA A 117 -6.51 -17.80 11.31
C ALA A 117 -5.67 -18.72 12.20
N THR A 118 -4.71 -19.43 11.62
CA THR A 118 -3.86 -20.40 12.32
C THR A 118 -2.39 -20.12 12.04
N ARG A 119 -1.55 -20.11 13.09
CA ARG A 119 -0.09 -20.21 12.96
C ARG A 119 0.29 -21.67 13.13
N GLU A 120 0.75 -22.29 12.05
CA GLU A 120 1.16 -23.68 12.01
C GLU A 120 2.52 -23.89 12.68
N SER A 121 2.75 -25.10 13.20
CA SER A 121 4.00 -25.47 13.86
C SER A 121 5.22 -25.44 12.93
N TRP A 122 5.03 -25.68 11.63
CA TRP A 122 6.06 -25.56 10.59
C TRP A 122 6.30 -24.10 10.13
N GLY A 123 5.60 -23.13 10.71
CA GLY A 123 5.83 -21.70 10.51
C GLY A 123 4.82 -20.98 9.60
N GLY A 124 3.92 -21.70 8.91
CA GLY A 124 2.89 -21.12 8.05
C GLY A 124 1.84 -20.31 8.81
N VAL A 125 1.32 -19.27 8.18
CA VAL A 125 0.13 -18.53 8.62
C VAL A 125 -1.00 -18.84 7.65
N THR A 126 -2.00 -19.59 8.07
CA THR A 126 -3.11 -20.05 7.23
C THR A 126 -4.40 -19.32 7.59
N LEU A 127 -5.04 -18.70 6.61
CA LEU A 127 -6.31 -17.98 6.73
C LEU A 127 -7.36 -18.68 5.86
N THR A 128 -8.51 -19.05 6.44
CA THR A 128 -9.61 -19.70 5.70
C THR A 128 -10.93 -18.97 5.94
N GLY A 129 -11.47 -18.40 4.86
CA GLY A 129 -12.75 -17.71 4.81
C GLY A 129 -13.72 -18.43 3.87
N LYS A 130 -15.02 -18.32 4.16
CA LYS A 130 -16.10 -18.97 3.38
C LYS A 130 -17.21 -18.01 2.98
N ASP A 131 -17.19 -16.77 3.48
CA ASP A 131 -18.18 -15.76 3.16
C ASP A 131 -17.96 -15.29 1.70
N ALA A 132 -19.02 -15.27 0.91
CA ALA A 132 -18.95 -14.91 -0.50
C ALA A 132 -18.67 -13.42 -0.74
N LYS A 133 -18.83 -12.58 0.30
CA LYS A 133 -18.62 -11.13 0.22
C LYS A 133 -17.41 -10.69 1.02
N VAL A 134 -17.38 -10.94 2.34
CA VAL A 134 -16.35 -10.38 3.23
C VAL A 134 -15.90 -11.42 4.26
N ASN A 135 -14.61 -11.72 4.25
CA ASN A 135 -13.92 -12.59 5.18
C ASN A 135 -12.98 -11.74 6.05
N VAL A 136 -13.23 -11.72 7.36
CA VAL A 136 -12.47 -10.94 8.35
C VAL A 136 -11.65 -11.90 9.20
N PHE A 137 -10.35 -11.63 9.27
CA PHE A 137 -9.38 -12.41 10.03
C PHE A 137 -8.68 -11.52 11.06
N ASP A 138 -8.45 -12.05 12.25
CA ASP A 138 -7.58 -11.43 13.26
C ASP A 138 -6.30 -12.25 13.41
N VAL A 139 -5.15 -11.61 13.17
CA VAL A 139 -3.84 -12.26 13.22
C VAL A 139 -2.89 -11.41 14.04
N LYS A 140 -2.14 -11.99 14.98
CA LYS A 140 -1.09 -11.25 15.68
C LYS A 140 0.05 -10.92 14.73
N ALA A 141 0.58 -9.70 14.79
CA ALA A 141 1.76 -9.27 14.03
C ALA A 141 2.97 -10.19 14.28
N SER A 142 3.11 -10.73 15.50
CA SER A 142 4.14 -11.71 15.85
C SER A 142 4.03 -13.03 15.08
N SER A 143 2.87 -13.35 14.49
CA SER A 143 2.69 -14.55 13.66
C SER A 143 3.48 -14.48 12.34
N PHE A 144 3.86 -13.29 11.88
CA PHE A 144 4.63 -13.13 10.65
C PHE A 144 6.15 -13.16 10.87
N LYS A 145 6.59 -12.99 12.12
CA LYS A 145 8.01 -13.13 12.47
C LYS A 145 8.45 -14.59 12.27
N GLY A 146 9.39 -14.80 11.35
CA GLY A 146 9.86 -16.12 10.95
C GLY A 146 8.76 -16.99 10.33
N ALA A 147 7.74 -16.37 9.71
CA ALA A 147 6.78 -17.12 8.91
C ALA A 147 7.46 -17.69 7.66
N THR A 148 6.95 -18.82 7.17
CA THR A 148 7.47 -19.51 5.98
C THR A 148 6.51 -19.40 4.79
N LEU A 149 5.22 -19.14 5.07
CA LEU A 149 4.17 -18.96 4.08
C LEU A 149 3.01 -18.18 4.69
N LEU A 150 2.38 -17.29 3.91
CA LEU A 150 1.00 -16.85 4.15
C LEU A 150 0.06 -17.55 3.16
N SER A 151 -0.86 -18.38 3.66
CA SER A 151 -1.90 -19.02 2.85
C SER A 151 -3.24 -18.34 3.09
N VAL A 152 -3.93 -17.91 2.04
CA VAL A 152 -5.28 -17.33 2.13
C VAL A 152 -6.22 -18.10 1.22
N GLU A 153 -7.19 -18.79 1.82
CA GLU A 153 -8.29 -19.44 1.13
C GLU A 153 -9.57 -18.64 1.33
N ALA A 154 -10.16 -18.14 0.24
CA ALA A 154 -11.45 -17.46 0.27
C ALA A 154 -12.14 -17.50 -1.11
N PRO A 155 -13.47 -17.33 -1.17
CA PRO A 155 -14.19 -17.34 -2.44
C PRO A 155 -13.71 -16.25 -3.42
N ALA A 156 -13.75 -16.56 -4.72
CA ALA A 156 -13.54 -15.58 -5.77
C ALA A 156 -14.41 -14.33 -5.61
N ASN A 157 -13.85 -13.17 -5.97
CA ASN A 157 -14.48 -11.86 -5.87
C ASN A 157 -14.85 -11.39 -4.45
N SER A 158 -14.57 -12.17 -3.40
CA SER A 158 -14.73 -11.72 -2.02
C SER A 158 -13.60 -10.78 -1.60
N LEU A 159 -13.78 -10.13 -0.45
CA LEU A 159 -12.77 -9.33 0.25
C LEU A 159 -12.26 -10.10 1.47
N ALA A 160 -10.96 -10.32 1.58
CA ALA A 160 -10.27 -10.76 2.79
C ALA A 160 -9.68 -9.55 3.52
N VAL A 161 -10.26 -9.17 4.66
CA VAL A 161 -9.71 -8.18 5.59
C VAL A 161 -8.85 -8.91 6.62
N ILE A 162 -7.54 -8.76 6.50
CA ILE A 162 -6.57 -9.35 7.41
C ILE A 162 -6.17 -8.29 8.43
N ASN A 163 -6.84 -8.27 9.59
CA ASN A 163 -6.51 -7.38 10.69
C ASN A 163 -5.27 -7.89 11.44
N ILE A 164 -4.14 -7.22 11.24
CA ILE A 164 -2.85 -7.59 11.83
C ILE A 164 -2.62 -6.77 13.10
N ARG A 165 -2.69 -7.46 14.25
CA ARG A 165 -2.72 -6.84 15.59
C ARG A 165 -1.34 -6.70 16.22
N GLY A 166 -1.06 -5.52 16.75
CA GLY A 166 0.19 -5.19 17.42
C GLY A 166 0.90 -3.96 16.85
N THR A 167 1.75 -3.34 17.67
CA THR A 167 2.39 -2.05 17.34
C THR A 167 3.52 -2.16 16.32
N SER A 168 4.06 -3.36 16.11
CA SER A 168 5.15 -3.64 15.17
C SER A 168 4.91 -4.94 14.42
N ALA A 169 5.03 -4.90 13.10
CA ALA A 169 4.97 -6.08 12.24
C ALA A 169 6.22 -6.22 11.36
N THR A 170 6.61 -7.46 11.07
CA THR A 170 7.79 -7.79 10.28
C THR A 170 7.46 -8.89 9.27
N PHE A 171 7.73 -8.61 8.00
CA PHE A 171 7.49 -9.51 6.87
C PHE A 171 8.80 -9.74 6.11
N THR A 172 9.43 -10.90 6.27
CA THR A 172 10.76 -11.15 5.70
C THR A 172 10.93 -12.56 5.17
N ASN A 173 11.37 -12.69 3.92
CA ASN A 173 11.83 -13.95 3.32
C ASN A 173 10.77 -15.07 3.29
N PHE A 174 9.52 -14.77 2.94
CA PHE A 174 8.49 -15.80 2.76
C PHE A 174 7.49 -15.48 1.66
N GLY A 175 6.87 -16.53 1.11
CA GLY A 175 5.89 -16.39 0.02
C GLY A 175 4.45 -16.30 0.51
N HIS A 176 3.52 -16.20 -0.44
CA HIS A 176 2.10 -16.35 -0.18
C HIS A 176 1.48 -17.29 -1.20
N THR A 177 0.28 -17.81 -0.88
CA THR A 177 -0.54 -18.57 -1.82
C THR A 177 -2.00 -18.22 -1.61
N PHE A 178 -2.75 -18.15 -2.70
CA PHE A 178 -4.18 -17.92 -2.70
C PHE A 178 -4.92 -19.13 -3.26
N SER A 179 -6.04 -19.50 -2.62
CA SER A 179 -6.91 -20.61 -3.02
C SER A 179 -8.39 -20.24 -2.81
N GLY A 180 -9.31 -21.07 -3.33
CA GLY A 180 -10.75 -20.76 -3.30
C GLY A 180 -11.20 -19.74 -4.36
N GLY A 181 -10.25 -19.20 -5.13
CA GLY A 181 -10.48 -18.27 -6.25
C GLY A 181 -10.28 -16.80 -5.92
N ILE A 182 -9.92 -16.45 -4.67
CA ILE A 182 -9.50 -15.08 -4.32
C ILE A 182 -8.18 -14.71 -5.03
N ASP A 183 -8.05 -13.42 -5.32
CA ASP A 183 -6.90 -12.78 -5.96
C ASP A 183 -6.43 -11.56 -5.17
N GLU A 184 -5.32 -10.94 -5.56
CA GLU A 184 -4.75 -9.77 -4.88
C GLU A 184 -5.71 -8.56 -4.88
N HIS A 185 -6.64 -8.50 -5.83
CA HIS A 185 -7.71 -7.50 -5.87
C HIS A 185 -8.70 -7.64 -4.69
N GLY A 186 -8.72 -8.80 -4.02
CA GLY A 186 -9.55 -9.08 -2.85
C GLY A 186 -8.80 -9.10 -1.52
N ILE A 187 -7.49 -8.79 -1.46
CA ILE A 187 -6.72 -8.85 -0.22
C ILE A 187 -6.47 -7.45 0.36
N LEU A 188 -6.87 -7.25 1.63
CA LEU A 188 -6.57 -6.06 2.40
C LEU A 188 -5.83 -6.42 3.70
N PHE A 189 -4.56 -6.05 3.78
CA PHE A 189 -3.78 -6.07 5.01
C PHE A 189 -4.07 -4.81 5.82
N ASN A 190 -4.83 -4.93 6.89
CA ASN A 190 -5.16 -3.81 7.77
C ASN A 190 -4.29 -3.86 9.03
N PHE A 191 -3.60 -2.76 9.33
CA PHE A 191 -2.73 -2.61 10.50
C PHE A 191 -3.27 -1.50 11.41
N PRO A 192 -4.33 -1.76 12.20
CA PRO A 192 -4.98 -0.74 13.01
C PRO A 192 -4.07 -0.18 14.12
N ASP A 193 -3.22 -1.04 14.69
CA ASP A 193 -2.43 -0.73 15.88
C ASP A 193 -0.96 -0.36 15.55
N ALA A 194 -0.51 -0.65 14.32
CA ALA A 194 0.92 -0.61 13.99
C ALA A 194 1.44 0.82 13.89
N THR A 195 2.53 1.08 14.61
CA THR A 195 3.33 2.30 14.48
C THR A 195 4.58 2.08 13.64
N THR A 196 4.97 0.83 13.41
CA THR A 196 6.11 0.42 12.57
C THR A 196 5.78 -0.82 11.77
N LEU A 197 6.13 -0.82 10.48
CA LEU A 197 6.06 -1.98 9.61
C LEU A 197 7.40 -2.14 8.90
N THR A 198 8.01 -3.31 9.02
CA THR A 198 9.24 -3.64 8.30
C THR A 198 8.98 -4.77 7.34
N ALA A 199 9.38 -4.60 6.07
CA ALA A 199 9.34 -5.64 5.08
C ALA A 199 10.67 -5.70 4.31
N PHE A 200 11.15 -6.91 4.04
CA PHE A 200 12.40 -7.15 3.32
C PHE A 200 12.30 -8.46 2.55
N ASP A 201 12.65 -8.47 1.26
CA ASP A 201 12.53 -9.67 0.41
C ASP A 201 11.15 -10.33 0.56
N TYR A 202 10.13 -9.49 0.40
CA TYR A 202 8.73 -9.86 0.57
C TYR A 202 7.86 -9.17 -0.47
N GLY A 203 6.84 -9.89 -0.93
CA GLY A 203 5.80 -9.37 -1.83
C GLY A 203 4.46 -9.24 -1.11
N PHE A 204 3.96 -8.01 -0.93
CA PHE A 204 2.57 -7.79 -0.53
C PHE A 204 1.67 -7.94 -1.75
N TYR A 205 0.91 -9.03 -1.84
CA TYR A 205 -0.09 -9.23 -2.90
C TYR A 205 -1.44 -8.87 -2.31
N GLY A 206 -1.87 -7.63 -2.57
CA GLY A 206 -2.99 -6.99 -1.90
C GLY A 206 -2.67 -5.57 -1.46
N THR A 207 -3.68 -4.89 -0.93
CA THR A 207 -3.55 -3.52 -0.44
C THR A 207 -3.18 -3.49 1.03
N VAL A 208 -2.24 -2.64 1.41
CA VAL A 208 -1.82 -2.39 2.79
C VAL A 208 -2.43 -1.09 3.28
N LEU A 209 -3.16 -1.16 4.40
CA LEU A 209 -3.69 -0.02 5.12
C LEU A 209 -3.03 0.04 6.51
N ALA A 210 -2.02 0.88 6.66
CA ALA A 210 -1.22 1.06 7.88
C ALA A 210 -1.04 2.56 8.22
N PRO A 211 -2.13 3.32 8.40
CA PRO A 211 -2.11 4.79 8.37
C PRO A 211 -1.33 5.44 9.53
N ASN A 212 -0.98 4.66 10.55
CA ASN A 212 -0.17 5.10 11.70
C ASN A 212 1.29 4.63 11.62
N ALA A 213 1.63 3.74 10.68
CA ALA A 213 2.91 3.07 10.64
C ALA A 213 3.95 3.79 9.77
N ASN A 214 5.15 3.95 10.32
CA ASN A 214 6.33 4.22 9.52
C ASN A 214 6.79 2.91 8.87
N VAL A 215 6.80 2.87 7.54
CA VAL A 215 7.12 1.66 6.77
C VAL A 215 8.57 1.71 6.32
N SER A 216 9.33 0.65 6.62
CA SER A 216 10.63 0.39 5.99
C SER A 216 10.47 -0.81 5.07
N PHE A 217 10.60 -0.63 3.76
CA PHE A 217 10.34 -1.68 2.78
C PHE A 217 11.41 -1.74 1.70
N SER A 218 12.26 -2.75 1.78
CA SER A 218 13.39 -2.93 0.88
C SER A 218 13.37 -4.27 0.15
N ASP A 219 13.98 -4.30 -1.03
CA ASP A 219 14.19 -5.52 -1.83
C ASP A 219 12.93 -6.37 -2.00
N GLY A 220 11.78 -5.72 -2.16
CA GLY A 220 10.48 -6.40 -2.27
C GLY A 220 9.54 -5.68 -3.22
N SER A 221 8.28 -6.07 -3.19
CA SER A 221 7.26 -5.46 -4.04
C SER A 221 5.90 -5.43 -3.36
N TRP A 222 5.02 -4.56 -3.86
CA TRP A 222 3.58 -4.68 -3.58
C TRP A 222 2.79 -4.69 -4.88
N VAL A 223 1.79 -5.56 -4.95
CA VAL A 223 0.84 -5.71 -6.06
C VAL A 223 -0.51 -5.30 -5.50
N GLY A 224 -0.80 -3.99 -5.54
CA GLY A 224 -1.81 -3.42 -4.65
C GLY A 224 -1.69 -1.92 -4.46
N GLY A 225 -2.25 -1.40 -3.36
CA GLY A 225 -1.93 -0.06 -2.84
C GLY A 225 -1.20 -0.14 -1.50
N ILE A 226 -0.41 0.87 -1.15
CA ILE A 226 0.03 1.09 0.23
C ILE A 226 -0.49 2.45 0.71
N TYR A 227 -1.21 2.44 1.83
CA TYR A 227 -1.72 3.61 2.52
C TYR A 227 -1.11 3.66 3.92
N ALA A 228 -0.13 4.53 4.15
CA ALA A 228 0.66 4.50 5.38
C ALA A 228 0.99 5.88 5.96
N ARG A 229 1.63 5.93 7.13
CA ARG A 229 2.13 7.20 7.67
C ARG A 229 3.32 7.70 6.85
N SER A 230 4.32 6.87 6.64
CA SER A 230 5.50 7.17 5.81
C SER A 230 6.03 5.88 5.19
N LEU A 231 6.85 5.99 4.15
CA LEU A 231 7.54 4.85 3.56
C LEU A 231 8.99 5.24 3.20
N LYS A 232 9.94 4.39 3.60
CA LYS A 232 11.34 4.47 3.19
C LYS A 232 11.80 3.12 2.66
N GLY A 233 12.39 3.12 1.46
CA GLY A 233 13.03 1.95 0.86
C GLY A 233 12.72 1.80 -0.63
N ASN A 234 13.35 0.80 -1.24
CA ASN A 234 13.44 0.61 -2.70
C ASN A 234 12.43 -0.43 -3.24
N ALA A 235 11.47 -0.89 -2.44
CA ALA A 235 10.45 -1.80 -2.92
C ALA A 235 9.67 -1.23 -4.12
N VAL A 236 9.24 -2.11 -5.02
CA VAL A 236 8.55 -1.74 -6.28
C VAL A 236 7.04 -1.86 -6.14
N GLY A 237 6.32 -0.81 -6.51
CA GLY A 237 4.87 -0.78 -6.57
C GLY A 237 4.33 -1.20 -7.92
N GLN A 238 3.63 -2.32 -7.98
CA GLN A 238 2.94 -2.80 -9.15
C GLN A 238 1.45 -2.43 -9.10
N LEU A 239 0.91 -2.01 -10.24
CA LEU A 239 -0.46 -1.52 -10.31
C LEU A 239 -1.43 -2.71 -10.29
N SER A 240 -2.06 -2.93 -9.14
CA SER A 240 -3.24 -3.77 -9.01
C SER A 240 -4.18 -3.12 -8.00
N ARG A 241 -5.39 -2.76 -8.41
CA ARG A 241 -6.31 -1.97 -7.56
C ARG A 241 -7.12 -2.91 -6.68
N LEU A 242 -7.27 -2.56 -5.40
CA LEU A 242 -8.25 -3.21 -4.54
C LEU A 242 -9.64 -3.05 -5.15
N ARG A 243 -10.41 -4.13 -5.19
CA ARG A 243 -11.79 -4.11 -5.66
C ARG A 243 -12.64 -3.26 -4.71
N ASP A 244 -13.39 -2.34 -5.28
CA ASP A 244 -14.36 -1.56 -4.55
C ASP A 244 -15.38 -2.48 -3.87
N THR A 245 -15.48 -2.39 -2.55
CA THR A 245 -16.33 -3.28 -1.75
C THR A 245 -17.14 -2.47 -0.76
N ASP A 246 -18.44 -2.71 -0.69
CA ASP A 246 -19.30 -2.12 0.34
C ASP A 246 -19.39 -3.11 1.50
N ILE A 247 -18.82 -2.70 2.64
CA ILE A 247 -18.65 -3.55 3.84
C ILE A 247 -19.82 -3.38 4.82
N CYS A 248 -20.57 -2.27 4.68
CA CYS A 248 -21.82 -2.04 5.39
C CYS A 248 -23.00 -2.29 4.44
N ASN A 249 -24.07 -2.91 4.94
CA ASN A 249 -25.42 -2.75 4.41
C ASN A 249 -26.10 -1.57 5.12
#